data_AF-A0A941TSD6-F1
#
_entry.id   AF-A0A941TSD6-F1
#
_cell.length_a   1.000
_cell.length_b   1.000
_cell.length_c   1.000
_cell.angle_alpha   90.00
_cell.angle_beta   90.00
_cell.angle_gamma   90.00
#
_symmetry.space_group_name_H-M   'P 1'
#
loop_
_entity.id
_entity.type
_entity.pdbx_description
1 polymer ?
#
loop_
_entity_poly.entity_id
_entity_poly.type
_entity_poly.pdbx_seq_one_letter_code
_entity_poly.pdbx_strand_id
1 'polypeptide(L)'
;MKIFRYRALLAVLAVGACAPAMAQVSDAQRSAIKSACRGDYMKVCSSVPTGTQASLQCLEQHSAQVSPGCQSALAAVTPAAAPVAAPAMAAAVTPAPVPAAAVPAAAAGMPMTQGEKARLLRRDCAPDFERLCAGLGVGGGRGAACLKGHAAELTPICRTALMSVAPH
;
A
#
# COMPACT_ATOMS: atom_id res chain seq x y z
N MET A 1 54.95 39.54 -23.11
CA MET A 1 54.08 40.59 -23.70
C MET A 1 52.76 40.02 -24.25
N LYS A 2 51.92 39.35 -23.44
CA LYS A 2 50.56 38.87 -23.85
C LYS A 2 49.48 39.08 -22.77
N ILE A 3 49.81 39.77 -21.67
CA ILE A 3 49.00 39.88 -20.44
C ILE A 3 48.11 41.15 -20.41
N PHE A 4 48.23 42.06 -21.38
CA PHE A 4 47.56 43.37 -21.36
C PHE A 4 46.28 43.49 -22.20
N ARG A 5 45.90 42.48 -23.00
CA ARG A 5 44.72 42.56 -23.88
C ARG A 5 43.44 41.89 -23.34
N TYR A 6 43.55 41.14 -22.25
CA TYR A 6 42.40 40.42 -21.67
C TYR A 6 41.76 41.13 -20.47
N ARG A 7 42.16 42.38 -20.18
CA ARG A 7 41.66 43.21 -19.07
C ARG A 7 40.63 44.27 -19.49
N ALA A 8 40.04 44.15 -20.68
CA ALA A 8 39.19 45.20 -21.25
C ALA A 8 37.71 44.81 -21.46
N LEU A 9 37.25 43.65 -21.00
CA LEU A 9 35.82 43.33 -20.96
C LEU A 9 35.48 42.57 -19.67
N LEU A 10 35.49 43.32 -18.56
CA LEU A 10 34.71 42.98 -17.37
C LEU A 10 33.23 43.33 -17.63
N ALA A 11 32.35 42.56 -16.98
CA ALA A 11 30.90 42.73 -16.82
C ALA A 11 29.99 42.10 -17.88
N VAL A 12 29.66 40.80 -17.67
CA VAL A 12 28.27 40.36 -17.78
C VAL A 12 27.86 39.75 -16.45
N LEU A 13 26.82 40.38 -15.91
CA LEU A 13 26.17 40.13 -14.64
C LEU A 13 25.51 38.75 -14.59
N ALA A 14 25.57 38.13 -13.41
CA ALA A 14 24.72 37.08 -12.88
C ALA A 14 23.65 36.51 -13.84
N VAL A 15 24.00 35.43 -14.56
CA VAL A 15 23.00 34.56 -15.17
C VAL A 15 22.35 33.76 -14.03
N GLY A 16 21.08 34.07 -13.78
CA GLY A 16 20.26 33.45 -12.74
C GLY A 16 20.23 31.93 -12.88
N ALA A 17 20.53 31.25 -11.78
CA ALA A 17 20.27 29.82 -11.62
C ALA A 17 18.75 29.59 -11.57
N CYS A 18 18.15 29.35 -12.73
CA CYS A 18 16.84 28.72 -12.79
C CYS A 18 17.06 27.24 -12.41
N ALA A 19 16.91 26.92 -11.12
CA ALA A 19 16.88 25.55 -10.66
C ALA A 19 15.69 24.84 -11.33
N PRO A 20 15.90 23.77 -12.13
CA PRO A 20 14.77 22.97 -12.56
C PRO A 20 14.19 22.33 -11.31
N ALA A 21 12.93 22.63 -11.01
CA ALA A 21 12.16 21.90 -10.01
C ALA A 21 12.14 20.43 -10.44
N MET A 22 13.07 19.63 -9.91
CA MET A 22 13.04 18.20 -10.09
C MET A 22 11.73 17.72 -9.47
N ALA A 23 10.85 17.12 -10.28
CA ALA A 23 9.63 16.48 -9.83
C ALA A 23 10.00 15.22 -9.00
N GLN A 24 10.45 15.45 -7.78
CA GLN A 24 10.69 14.42 -6.78
C GLN A 24 9.32 14.03 -6.23
N VAL A 25 8.97 12.74 -6.32
CA VAL A 25 7.80 12.20 -5.62
C VAL A 25 7.89 12.60 -4.15
N SER A 26 6.92 13.37 -3.67
CA SER A 26 6.88 13.91 -2.31
C SER A 26 6.90 12.78 -1.28
N ASP A 27 7.45 13.01 -0.09
CA ASP A 27 7.41 12.05 1.02
C ASP A 27 5.98 11.62 1.36
N ALA A 28 5.02 12.55 1.23
CA ALA A 28 3.59 12.24 1.40
C ALA A 28 3.13 11.18 0.37
N GLN A 29 3.49 11.35 -0.89
CA GLN A 29 3.18 10.40 -1.95
C GLN A 29 3.91 9.07 -1.76
N ARG A 30 5.19 9.07 -1.38
CA ARG A 30 5.95 7.84 -1.05
C ARG A 30 5.32 7.06 0.09
N SER A 31 4.83 7.76 1.11
CA SER A 31 4.13 7.13 2.25
C SER A 31 2.76 6.55 1.86
N ALA A 32 2.03 7.23 0.97
CA ALA A 32 0.76 6.76 0.43
C ALA A 32 0.92 5.50 -0.44
N ILE A 33 1.94 5.46 -1.31
CA ILE A 33 2.29 4.25 -2.08
C ILE A 33 2.67 3.12 -1.12
N LYS A 34 3.51 3.40 -0.12
CA LYS A 34 3.98 2.39 0.84
C LYS A 34 2.83 1.76 1.62
N SER A 35 1.81 2.52 2.01
CA SER A 35 0.67 1.99 2.74
C SER A 35 -0.20 1.09 1.86
N ALA A 36 -0.44 1.49 0.60
CA ALA A 36 -1.19 0.69 -0.37
C ALA A 36 -0.45 -0.59 -0.80
N CYS A 37 0.88 -0.51 -0.96
CA CYS A 37 1.72 -1.59 -1.48
C CYS A 37 2.37 -2.47 -0.41
N ARG A 38 2.06 -2.27 0.89
CA ARG A 38 2.78 -2.93 2.00
C ARG A 38 2.80 -4.46 1.89
N GLY A 39 1.69 -5.07 1.49
CA GLY A 39 1.56 -6.52 1.36
C GLY A 39 2.34 -7.09 0.18
N ASP A 40 2.36 -6.35 -0.94
CA ASP A 40 3.08 -6.74 -2.14
C ASP A 40 4.60 -6.60 -1.95
N TYR A 41 5.01 -5.56 -1.22
CA TYR A 41 6.40 -5.32 -0.89
C TYR A 41 7.06 -6.50 -0.16
N MET A 42 6.37 -7.05 0.85
CA MET A 42 6.88 -8.18 1.63
C MET A 42 7.00 -9.46 0.79
N LYS A 43 6.22 -9.59 -0.29
CA LYS A 43 6.21 -10.78 -1.15
C LYS A 43 7.22 -10.68 -2.30
N VAL A 44 7.46 -9.47 -2.80
CA VAL A 44 8.14 -9.24 -4.07
C VAL A 44 9.46 -8.47 -3.89
N CYS A 45 9.55 -7.62 -2.86
CA CYS A 45 10.64 -6.66 -2.67
C CYS A 45 11.23 -6.67 -1.24
N SER A 46 11.13 -7.78 -0.52
CA SER A 46 11.47 -7.88 0.91
C SER A 46 12.92 -7.53 1.26
N SER A 47 13.85 -7.61 0.31
CA SER A 47 15.27 -7.31 0.52
C SER A 47 15.62 -5.83 0.35
N VAL A 48 14.64 -4.99 0.02
CA VAL A 48 14.85 -3.55 -0.17
C VAL A 48 14.27 -2.79 1.03
N PRO A 49 14.74 -1.56 1.35
CA PRO A 49 14.13 -0.73 2.39
C PRO A 49 12.89 0.03 1.86
N THR A 50 11.72 -0.18 2.47
CA THR A 50 10.47 0.50 2.09
C THR A 50 10.55 2.03 2.19
N GLY A 51 9.93 2.74 1.24
CA GLY A 51 9.87 4.22 1.23
C GLY A 51 11.09 4.88 0.59
N THR A 52 12.07 4.09 0.14
CA THR A 52 13.23 4.57 -0.62
C THR A 52 12.93 4.52 -2.13
N GLN A 53 13.76 5.19 -2.94
CA GLN A 53 13.69 5.07 -4.40
C GLN A 53 13.85 3.62 -4.88
N ALA A 54 14.74 2.85 -4.24
CA ALA A 54 14.95 1.44 -4.56
C ALA A 54 13.66 0.61 -4.36
N SER A 55 12.83 0.95 -3.36
CA SER A 55 11.56 0.27 -3.14
C SER A 55 10.55 0.51 -4.25
N LEU A 56 10.50 1.72 -4.81
CA LEU A 56 9.63 2.04 -5.94
C LEU A 56 10.10 1.32 -7.20
N GLN A 57 11.41 1.32 -7.45
CA GLN A 57 11.99 0.67 -8.62
C GLN A 57 11.75 -0.84 -8.61
N CYS A 58 11.85 -1.49 -7.46
CA CYS A 58 11.49 -2.89 -7.32
C CYS A 58 10.00 -3.14 -7.60
N LEU A 59 9.11 -2.30 -7.07
CA LEU A 59 7.67 -2.42 -7.32
C LEU A 59 7.31 -2.21 -8.81
N GLU A 60 7.97 -1.28 -9.49
CA GLU A 60 7.78 -1.04 -10.92
C GLU A 60 8.23 -2.22 -11.78
N GLN A 61 9.41 -2.78 -11.50
CA GLN A 61 9.95 -3.96 -12.19
C GLN A 61 9.04 -5.19 -12.02
N HIS A 62 8.34 -5.27 -10.89
CA HIS A 62 7.43 -6.36 -10.58
C HIS A 62 5.96 -5.94 -10.61
N SER A 63 5.62 -4.89 -11.38
CA SER A 63 4.25 -4.37 -11.46
C SER A 63 3.21 -5.44 -11.84
N ALA A 64 3.57 -6.45 -12.63
CA ALA A 64 2.69 -7.58 -12.97
C ALA A 64 2.42 -8.56 -11.80
N GLN A 65 3.22 -8.51 -10.74
CA GLN A 65 3.15 -9.41 -9.58
C GLN A 65 2.62 -8.72 -8.31
N VAL A 66 2.44 -7.40 -8.34
CA VAL A 66 1.81 -6.65 -7.25
C VAL A 66 0.29 -6.60 -7.42
N SER A 67 -0.41 -6.39 -6.32
CA SER A 67 -1.87 -6.32 -6.29
C SER A 67 -2.42 -5.13 -7.10
N PRO A 68 -3.65 -5.22 -7.64
CA PRO A 68 -4.27 -4.13 -8.40
C PRO A 68 -4.36 -2.81 -7.62
N GLY A 69 -4.57 -2.88 -6.30
CA GLY A 69 -4.57 -1.70 -5.44
C GLY A 69 -3.21 -1.00 -5.37
N CYS A 70 -2.10 -1.76 -5.43
CA CYS A 70 -0.75 -1.20 -5.46
C CYS A 70 -0.41 -0.61 -6.83
N GLN A 71 -0.83 -1.27 -7.93
CA GLN A 71 -0.66 -0.73 -9.29
C GLN A 71 -1.35 0.63 -9.45
N SER A 72 -2.60 0.74 -9.00
CA SER A 72 -3.35 2.00 -9.03
C SER A 72 -2.66 3.09 -8.20
N ALA A 73 -2.11 2.73 -7.04
CA ALA A 73 -1.38 3.66 -6.19
C ALA A 73 -0.07 4.14 -6.82
N LEU A 74 0.62 3.31 -7.62
CA LEU A 74 1.83 3.70 -8.36
C LEU A 74 1.51 4.59 -9.57
N ALA A 75 0.44 4.27 -10.32
CA ALA A 75 0.00 5.03 -11.49
C ALA A 75 -0.48 6.44 -11.13
N ALA A 76 -1.05 6.64 -9.94
CA ALA A 76 -1.51 7.94 -9.45
C ALA A 76 -0.38 8.94 -9.16
N VAL A 77 0.89 8.52 -9.23
CA VAL A 77 2.05 9.30 -8.78
C VAL A 77 3.10 9.53 -9.87
N THR A 78 3.01 8.78 -10.98
CA THR A 78 3.76 9.09 -12.20
C THR A 78 3.19 10.36 -12.85
N PRO A 79 4.03 11.37 -13.18
CA PRO A 79 3.58 12.63 -13.77
C PRO A 79 3.20 12.42 -15.23
N ALA A 80 2.02 11.84 -15.46
CA ALA A 80 1.31 11.83 -16.74
C ALA A 80 -0.22 11.95 -16.56
N ALA A 81 -0.73 12.13 -15.33
CA ALA A 81 -2.15 12.42 -15.13
C ALA A 81 -2.41 13.20 -13.83
N ALA A 82 -2.53 14.51 -13.96
CA ALA A 82 -3.54 15.28 -13.22
C ALA A 82 -4.17 16.26 -14.20
N PRO A 83 -5.50 16.42 -14.16
CA PRO A 83 -6.03 17.30 -13.14
C PRO A 83 -7.15 16.69 -12.28
N VAL A 84 -7.15 17.17 -11.03
CA VAL A 84 -8.22 17.34 -10.04
C VAL A 84 -9.67 16.96 -10.42
N ALA A 85 -10.34 16.21 -9.53
CA ALA A 85 -11.54 16.67 -8.80
C ALA A 85 -12.15 15.53 -7.96
N ALA A 86 -12.23 15.78 -6.66
CA ALA A 86 -13.21 15.15 -5.78
C ALA A 86 -14.64 15.51 -6.23
N PRO A 87 -15.67 14.69 -5.95
CA PRO A 87 -16.95 15.24 -5.58
C PRO A 87 -16.91 15.53 -4.08
N ALA A 88 -16.81 16.82 -3.75
CA ALA A 88 -17.38 17.32 -2.52
C ALA A 88 -18.91 17.30 -2.68
N MET A 89 -19.58 16.34 -2.06
CA MET A 89 -20.89 16.63 -1.46
C MET A 89 -20.67 16.72 0.04
N ALA A 90 -20.85 17.93 0.54
CA ALA A 90 -20.98 18.23 1.95
C ALA A 90 -22.20 17.49 2.51
N ALA A 91 -21.94 16.53 3.39
CA ALA A 91 -22.75 16.40 4.60
C ALA A 91 -21.85 16.84 5.74
N ALA A 92 -22.22 17.95 6.37
CA ALA A 92 -21.54 18.48 7.53
C ALA A 92 -21.54 17.42 8.64
N VAL A 93 -20.34 16.96 9.02
CA VAL A 93 -20.11 16.40 10.35
C VAL A 93 -18.99 17.22 10.94
N THR A 94 -19.36 18.14 11.82
CA THR A 94 -18.44 18.81 12.73
C THR A 94 -17.68 17.74 13.54
N PRO A 95 -16.35 17.67 13.49
CA PRO A 95 -15.63 16.84 14.44
C PRO A 95 -15.67 17.55 15.80
N ALA A 96 -16.47 17.00 16.72
CA ALA A 96 -16.28 17.25 18.14
C ALA A 96 -14.84 16.87 18.52
N PRO A 97 -14.17 17.59 19.44
CA PRO A 97 -12.83 17.25 19.86
C PRO A 97 -12.86 15.92 20.62
N VAL A 98 -12.38 14.85 20.00
CA VAL A 98 -11.99 13.64 20.73
C VAL A 98 -10.67 13.92 21.44
N PRO A 99 -10.59 13.78 22.79
CA PRO A 99 -9.34 13.95 23.49
C PRO A 99 -8.34 12.91 23.01
N ALA A 100 -7.08 13.34 22.87
CA ALA A 100 -5.93 12.50 22.59
C ALA A 100 -5.76 11.46 23.72
N ALA A 101 -6.46 10.33 23.60
CA ALA A 101 -6.16 9.14 24.37
C ALA A 101 -4.97 8.45 23.71
N ALA A 102 -3.86 8.42 24.45
CA ALA A 102 -2.61 7.79 24.08
C ALA A 102 -2.81 6.36 23.54
N VAL A 103 -2.26 6.09 22.36
CA VAL A 103 -2.08 4.72 21.87
C VAL A 103 -0.92 4.08 22.64
N PRO A 104 -1.14 3.03 23.46
CA PRO A 104 -0.02 2.31 24.04
C PRO A 104 0.70 1.53 22.93
N ALA A 105 2.01 1.74 22.84
CA ALA A 105 2.92 0.89 22.10
C ALA A 105 3.08 -0.44 22.87
N ALA A 106 2.19 -1.40 22.65
CA ALA A 106 2.37 -2.77 23.14
C ALA A 106 1.52 -3.74 22.33
N ALA A 107 2.16 -4.60 21.52
CA ALA A 107 1.72 -5.97 21.18
C ALA A 107 2.60 -6.62 20.10
N ALA A 108 3.92 -6.69 20.30
CA ALA A 108 4.69 -7.75 19.64
C ALA A 108 4.50 -9.02 20.47
N GLY A 109 3.64 -9.93 20.01
CA GLY A 109 3.47 -11.27 20.60
C GLY A 109 2.10 -11.63 21.18
N MET A 110 1.05 -10.83 20.99
CA MET A 110 -0.30 -11.25 21.40
C MET A 110 -0.89 -12.31 20.45
N PRO A 111 -1.64 -13.31 20.97
CA PRO A 111 -2.39 -14.23 20.13
C PRO A 111 -3.37 -13.42 19.27
N MET A 112 -3.47 -13.76 17.98
CA MET A 112 -4.39 -13.09 17.06
C MET A 112 -5.80 -13.06 17.66
N THR A 113 -6.41 -11.88 17.63
CA THR A 113 -7.79 -11.70 18.07
C THR A 113 -8.74 -12.49 17.17
N GLN A 114 -9.91 -12.86 17.69
CA GLN A 114 -10.89 -13.61 16.92
C GLN A 114 -11.38 -12.85 15.68
N GLY A 115 -11.41 -11.52 15.74
CA GLY A 115 -11.70 -10.65 14.60
C GLY A 115 -10.62 -10.73 13.51
N GLU A 116 -9.35 -10.76 13.89
CA GLU A 116 -8.23 -10.95 12.95
C GLU A 116 -8.24 -12.33 12.31
N LYS A 117 -8.48 -13.38 13.09
CA LYS A 117 -8.64 -14.75 12.58
C LYS A 117 -9.77 -14.85 11.54
N ALA A 118 -10.92 -14.24 11.83
CA ALA A 118 -12.04 -14.18 10.89
C ALA A 118 -11.70 -13.36 9.63
N ARG A 119 -10.93 -12.28 9.76
CA ARG A 119 -10.48 -11.47 8.62
C ARG A 119 -9.49 -12.23 7.74
N LEU A 120 -8.56 -12.95 8.34
CA LEU A 120 -7.58 -13.79 7.65
C LEU A 120 -8.28 -14.91 6.88
N LEU A 121 -9.20 -15.62 7.53
CA LEU A 121 -9.99 -16.68 6.87
C LEU A 121 -10.80 -16.14 5.69
N ARG A 122 -11.49 -14.99 5.84
CA ARG A 122 -12.24 -14.37 4.74
C ARG A 122 -11.35 -13.98 3.56
N ARG A 123 -10.16 -13.43 3.84
CA ARG A 123 -9.22 -12.99 2.78
C ARG A 123 -8.64 -14.19 2.02
N ASP A 124 -8.22 -15.21 2.77
CA ASP A 124 -7.42 -16.31 2.22
C ASP A 124 -8.31 -17.44 1.65
N CYS A 125 -9.57 -17.53 2.07
CA CYS A 125 -10.55 -18.50 1.57
C CYS A 125 -11.63 -17.89 0.66
N ALA A 126 -11.57 -16.60 0.31
CA ALA A 126 -12.55 -15.98 -0.59
C ALA A 126 -12.81 -16.77 -1.89
N PRO A 127 -11.79 -17.17 -2.68
CA PRO A 127 -12.03 -17.87 -3.94
C PRO A 127 -12.57 -19.29 -3.73
N ASP A 128 -12.14 -19.97 -2.68
CA ASP A 128 -12.65 -21.29 -2.31
C ASP A 128 -14.11 -21.23 -1.86
N PHE A 129 -14.46 -20.19 -1.09
CA PHE A 129 -15.82 -19.96 -0.64
C PHE A 129 -16.77 -19.66 -1.79
N GLU A 130 -16.36 -18.86 -2.77
CA GLU A 130 -17.17 -18.58 -3.97
C GLU A 130 -17.37 -19.82 -4.84
N ARG A 131 -16.38 -20.72 -4.91
CA ARG A 131 -16.47 -21.92 -5.75
C ARG A 131 -17.23 -23.07 -5.10
N LEU A 132 -17.05 -23.25 -3.79
CA LEU A 132 -17.52 -24.43 -3.06
C LEU A 132 -18.74 -24.15 -2.17
N CYS A 133 -18.90 -22.89 -1.76
CA CYS A 133 -19.85 -22.49 -0.73
C CYS A 133 -20.79 -21.33 -1.18
N ALA A 134 -20.89 -21.10 -2.50
CA ALA A 134 -21.79 -20.10 -3.07
C ALA A 134 -23.23 -20.30 -2.57
N GLY A 135 -23.88 -19.21 -2.16
CA GLY A 135 -25.26 -19.23 -1.65
C GLY A 135 -25.40 -19.37 -0.13
N LEU A 136 -24.31 -19.62 0.59
CA LEU A 136 -24.32 -19.51 2.06
C LEU A 136 -24.25 -18.05 2.47
N GLY A 137 -25.34 -17.54 3.05
CA GLY A 137 -25.41 -16.16 3.54
C GLY A 137 -24.25 -15.82 4.49
N VAL A 138 -23.62 -14.67 4.25
CA VAL A 138 -22.52 -14.14 5.05
C VAL A 138 -22.99 -13.83 6.47
N GLY A 139 -22.77 -14.75 7.40
CA GLY A 139 -23.12 -14.54 8.82
C GLY A 139 -23.25 -15.85 9.60
N GLY A 140 -22.76 -15.84 10.85
CA GLY A 140 -22.97 -16.92 11.81
C GLY A 140 -22.10 -18.18 11.62
N GLY A 141 -20.95 -18.09 10.94
CA GLY A 141 -20.00 -19.21 10.85
C GLY A 141 -20.34 -20.29 9.81
N ARG A 142 -21.46 -20.17 9.09
CA ARG A 142 -21.86 -21.12 8.04
C ARG A 142 -20.80 -21.31 6.94
N GLY A 143 -20.15 -20.22 6.53
CA GLY A 143 -19.08 -20.32 5.55
C GLY A 143 -17.85 -21.06 6.06
N ALA A 144 -17.49 -20.89 7.34
CA ALA A 144 -16.40 -21.66 7.93
C ALA A 144 -16.75 -23.15 8.05
N ALA A 145 -18.00 -23.50 8.34
CA ALA A 145 -18.46 -24.89 8.38
C ALA A 145 -18.43 -25.55 6.99
N CYS A 146 -18.89 -24.84 5.95
CA CYS A 146 -18.81 -25.33 4.58
C CYS A 146 -17.35 -25.53 4.12
N LEU A 147 -16.48 -24.55 4.36
CA LEU A 147 -15.06 -24.67 4.03
C LEU A 147 -14.39 -25.86 4.73
N LYS A 148 -14.78 -26.17 5.98
CA LYS A 148 -14.32 -27.38 6.68
C LYS A 148 -14.76 -28.67 5.99
N GLY A 149 -15.99 -28.73 5.48
CA GLY A 149 -16.51 -29.88 4.74
C GLY A 149 -15.73 -30.13 3.43
N HIS A 150 -15.22 -29.08 2.81
CA HIS A 150 -14.45 -29.14 1.57
C HIS A 150 -12.93 -29.03 1.76
N ALA A 151 -12.40 -29.33 2.95
CA ALA A 151 -10.99 -29.10 3.30
C ALA A 151 -9.96 -29.71 2.32
N ALA A 152 -10.30 -30.83 1.69
CA ALA A 152 -9.48 -31.50 0.69
C ALA A 152 -9.42 -30.77 -0.66
N GLU A 153 -10.48 -30.02 -0.99
CA GLU A 153 -10.65 -29.29 -2.25
C GLU A 153 -10.19 -27.83 -2.15
N LEU A 154 -9.92 -27.34 -0.93
CA LEU A 154 -9.41 -25.99 -0.69
C LEU A 154 -8.02 -25.79 -1.30
N THR A 155 -7.77 -24.55 -1.74
CA THR A 155 -6.43 -24.08 -2.06
C THR A 155 -5.47 -24.21 -0.86
N PRO A 156 -4.14 -24.34 -1.10
CA PRO A 156 -3.14 -24.46 -0.04
C PRO A 156 -3.16 -23.28 0.94
N ILE A 157 -3.44 -22.08 0.42
CA ILE A 157 -3.51 -20.84 1.19
C ILE A 157 -4.71 -20.89 2.14
N CYS A 158 -5.89 -21.19 1.62
CA CYS A 158 -7.09 -21.31 2.44
C CYS A 158 -6.96 -22.43 3.48
N ARG A 159 -6.41 -23.59 3.11
CA ARG A 159 -6.18 -24.72 4.04
C ARG A 159 -5.31 -24.33 5.22
N THR A 160 -4.20 -23.63 4.96
CA THR A 160 -3.28 -23.14 6.00
C THR A 160 -3.98 -22.15 6.94
N ALA A 161 -4.74 -21.20 6.37
CA ALA A 161 -5.55 -20.27 7.13
C ALA A 161 -6.60 -20.98 8.00
N LEU A 162 -7.25 -22.02 7.47
CA LEU A 162 -8.26 -22.80 8.17
C LEU A 162 -7.66 -23.55 9.36
N MET A 163 -6.49 -24.16 9.19
CA MET A 163 -5.75 -24.83 10.28
C MET A 163 -5.29 -23.85 11.36
N SER A 164 -5.04 -22.59 11.01
CA SER A 164 -4.61 -21.54 11.95
C SER A 164 -5.77 -20.96 12.78
N VAL A 165 -7.02 -21.24 12.37
CA VAL A 165 -8.23 -20.60 12.90
C VAL A 165 -9.23 -21.61 13.48
N ALA A 166 -9.18 -22.88 13.07
CA ALA A 166 -10.02 -23.92 13.62
C ALA A 166 -9.62 -24.21 15.09
N PRO A 167 -10.55 -24.13 16.05
CA PRO A 167 -10.31 -24.70 17.37
C PRO A 167 -10.18 -26.22 17.21
N HIS A 168 -9.17 -26.80 17.88
CA HIS A 168 -9.08 -28.24 18.10
C HIS A 168 -10.24 -28.74 18.96
#